data_AF-A0A2R6ASZ1-F1
#
_entry.id   AF-A0A2R6ASZ1-F1
#
_cell.length_a   1.000
_cell.length_b   1.000
_cell.length_c   1.000
_cell.angle_alpha   90.00
_cell.angle_beta   90.00
_cell.angle_gamma   90.00
#
_symmetry.space_group_name_H-M   'P 1'
#
loop_
_entity.id
_entity.type
_entity.pdbx_description
1 polymer ?
#
loop_
_entity_poly.entity_id
_entity_poly.type
_entity_poly.pdbx_seq_one_letter_code
_entity_poly.pdbx_strand_id
1 'polypeptide(L)'
;MNSKTLLVLLFLTLLFLAFSGVASASTPTLVLSRQSAIAGQTTLTVYGYGFAPNSVVTIYLYQNGTRISQPYWSVTTNSNGDFVASISIPSYLATSEYTISATDQLGNTASATLRVSQPQQGSQYSLLFNLGYLVFFIILLFFQPQIQTFMYRSQIERAVSTLDSIEKEAVDMVKSAAIQGGASQQEVDKLIQDALETFTIEPVERDPVGVLSRLDHILNIRNIRSKGLAKRIAPNYNGAQLSNFEVSLEAAWATHFIAKVVKHFYLVARKTNNFYLFLQLSMQVPMILEIAKIYKRATKHFLLGVPIGDSIGPLVALNLLNGASMQEIEEETEYGETQLDGRKVIVVKAKGPGATVGKPGKAIAKLVEMNSGKVSLIITIDAALKLEGEKVGSVAEGVGAAIGDPGPEKYAIEEVATKYKIPLDAIIIKQSEEDAITAMKKEIADSVPSVVERVKRKILEQTSPGDIVIVAGIGNTSGVP
;
A
#
# COMPACT_ATOMS: atom_id res chain seq x y z
N MET A 1 13.26 9.54 -23.99
CA MET A 1 14.59 9.28 -24.56
C MET A 1 15.54 9.03 -23.39
N ASN A 2 16.09 7.82 -23.33
CA ASN A 2 16.78 7.19 -22.19
C ASN A 2 18.28 7.51 -22.10
N SER A 3 18.87 7.05 -20.99
CA SER A 3 20.25 6.55 -20.81
C SER A 3 21.26 7.59 -20.30
N LYS A 4 21.75 7.56 -19.04
CA LYS A 4 22.69 6.61 -18.41
C LYS A 4 23.86 6.18 -19.31
N THR A 5 25.07 6.31 -18.74
CA THR A 5 26.34 5.60 -19.01
C THR A 5 27.19 5.93 -20.25
N LEU A 6 28.47 6.23 -19.97
CA LEU A 6 29.73 5.80 -20.64
C LEU A 6 30.55 6.83 -21.46
N LEU A 7 31.89 6.65 -21.38
CA LEU A 7 33.06 7.31 -22.03
C LEU A 7 33.53 8.64 -21.39
N VAL A 8 34.74 8.82 -20.83
CA VAL A 8 36.10 8.32 -21.16
C VAL A 8 36.46 8.46 -22.63
N LEU A 9 37.20 9.50 -23.00
CA LEU A 9 38.56 9.38 -23.58
C LEU A 9 39.13 10.76 -24.01
N LEU A 10 40.42 10.89 -23.74
CA LEU A 10 41.45 11.56 -24.54
C LEU A 10 41.30 13.08 -24.84
N PHE A 11 42.14 13.88 -24.17
CA PHE A 11 42.83 14.96 -24.87
C PHE A 11 44.35 14.73 -24.82
N LEU A 12 44.82 14.21 -25.95
CA LEU A 12 46.20 14.18 -26.40
C LEU A 12 46.64 15.64 -26.65
N THR A 13 47.67 16.12 -25.96
CA THR A 13 48.45 17.28 -26.44
C THR A 13 49.92 16.93 -26.41
N LEU A 14 50.38 16.50 -27.59
CA LEU A 14 51.76 16.38 -28.00
C LEU A 14 52.32 17.81 -28.18
N LEU A 15 53.36 18.19 -27.44
CA LEU A 15 54.16 19.36 -27.79
C LEU A 15 55.48 18.86 -28.39
N PHE A 16 55.57 19.00 -29.71
CA PHE A 16 56.79 18.93 -30.50
C PHE A 16 57.71 20.10 -30.11
N LEU A 17 58.96 19.80 -29.79
CA LEU A 17 60.07 20.73 -29.98
C LEU A 17 61.13 20.00 -30.80
N ALA A 18 61.20 20.39 -32.07
CA ALA A 18 62.28 20.02 -32.96
C ALA A 18 63.53 20.79 -32.53
N PHE A 19 64.60 20.07 -32.23
CA PHE A 19 65.96 20.57 -32.39
C PHE A 19 66.71 19.60 -33.29
N SER A 20 66.96 20.05 -34.51
CA SER A 20 67.91 19.47 -35.45
C SER A 20 69.33 19.86 -35.04
N GLY A 21 70.26 18.91 -35.07
CA GLY A 21 71.67 19.26 -35.22
C GLY A 21 72.69 18.34 -34.55
N VAL A 22 73.25 17.46 -35.38
CA VAL A 22 74.65 17.00 -35.38
C VAL A 22 75.10 16.08 -34.23
N ALA A 23 75.50 14.87 -34.61
CA ALA A 23 76.30 13.96 -33.80
C ALA A 23 77.57 14.67 -33.31
N SER A 24 77.62 14.88 -32.01
CA SER A 24 78.80 15.14 -31.19
C SER A 24 78.59 14.33 -29.92
N ALA A 25 79.62 13.65 -29.44
CA ALA A 25 79.57 12.73 -28.29
C ALA A 25 78.74 13.32 -27.14
N SER A 26 77.53 12.78 -26.94
CA SER A 26 76.52 13.36 -26.06
C SER A 26 76.88 13.12 -24.61
N THR A 27 77.01 14.18 -23.83
CA THR A 27 77.00 14.06 -22.37
C THR A 27 75.60 13.62 -21.94
N PRO A 28 75.44 12.52 -21.20
CA PRO A 28 74.12 12.03 -20.78
C PRO A 28 73.38 13.09 -19.95
N THR A 29 72.07 13.21 -20.11
CA THR A 29 71.22 14.18 -19.41
C THR A 29 70.02 13.49 -18.75
N LEU A 30 69.61 13.98 -17.56
CA LEU A 30 68.49 13.45 -16.78
C LEU A 30 67.46 14.54 -16.46
N VAL A 31 66.18 14.28 -16.71
CA VAL A 31 65.07 15.19 -16.43
C VAL A 31 63.98 14.49 -15.61
N LEU A 32 63.49 15.14 -14.55
CA LEU A 32 62.44 14.62 -13.68
C LEU A 32 61.11 15.29 -14.02
N SER A 33 60.00 14.54 -13.98
CA SER A 33 58.66 15.12 -14.22
C SER A 33 58.22 16.14 -13.17
N ARG A 34 58.84 16.13 -11.98
CA ARG A 34 58.63 17.08 -10.87
C ARG A 34 59.85 17.11 -9.96
N GLN A 35 60.11 18.25 -9.32
CA GLN A 35 61.24 18.47 -8.41
C GLN A 35 60.86 18.38 -6.92
N SER A 36 59.61 18.05 -6.59
CA SER A 36 59.12 17.87 -5.22
C SER A 36 58.33 16.57 -5.04
N ALA A 37 58.46 15.86 -3.91
CA ALA A 37 57.79 14.59 -3.63
C ALA A 37 57.33 14.48 -2.17
N ILE A 38 56.15 13.87 -1.96
CA ILE A 38 55.72 13.43 -0.62
C ILE A 38 56.11 11.96 -0.46
N ALA A 39 56.92 11.67 0.55
CA ALA A 39 57.42 10.32 0.84
C ALA A 39 56.25 9.32 0.93
N GLY A 40 56.34 8.18 0.22
CA GLY A 40 55.34 7.11 0.25
C GLY A 40 54.05 7.37 -0.54
N GLN A 41 53.85 8.58 -1.07
CA GLN A 41 52.64 8.97 -1.81
C GLN A 41 52.91 9.40 -3.26
N THR A 42 54.17 9.53 -3.66
CA THR A 42 54.57 10.07 -4.96
C THR A 42 55.20 9.01 -5.86
N THR A 43 54.69 8.89 -7.09
CA THR A 43 55.39 8.23 -8.20
C THR A 43 55.90 9.30 -9.18
N LEU A 44 57.16 9.19 -9.58
CA LEU A 44 57.90 10.16 -10.39
C LEU A 44 58.31 9.52 -11.72
N THR A 45 58.24 10.28 -12.82
CA THR A 45 58.75 9.82 -14.13
C THR A 45 60.11 10.47 -14.38
N VAL A 46 61.09 9.66 -14.76
CA VAL A 46 62.48 10.02 -15.04
C VAL A 46 62.74 9.82 -16.53
N TYR A 47 63.19 10.87 -17.21
CA TYR A 47 63.57 10.87 -18.61
C TYR A 47 65.10 10.96 -18.72
N GLY A 48 65.72 10.05 -19.47
CA GLY A 48 67.17 10.08 -19.74
C GLY A 48 67.46 10.13 -21.23
N TYR A 49 68.47 10.92 -21.61
CA TYR A 49 68.89 11.13 -23.00
C TYR A 49 70.41 11.02 -23.12
N GLY A 50 70.91 10.50 -24.24
CA GLY A 50 72.35 10.45 -24.54
C GLY A 50 73.15 9.39 -23.78
N PHE A 51 72.51 8.31 -23.32
CA PHE A 51 73.17 7.13 -22.76
C PHE A 51 73.55 6.13 -23.87
N ALA A 52 74.31 5.07 -23.54
CA ALA A 52 74.65 4.01 -24.49
C ALA A 52 73.38 3.38 -25.10
N PRO A 53 73.28 3.27 -26.44
CA PRO A 53 72.12 2.65 -27.10
C PRO A 53 71.92 1.18 -26.70
N ASN A 54 70.67 0.77 -26.51
CA ASN A 54 70.28 -0.59 -26.10
C ASN A 54 71.01 -1.12 -24.84
N SER A 55 71.41 -0.22 -23.94
CA SER A 55 72.10 -0.54 -22.68
C SER A 55 71.13 -0.51 -21.51
N VAL A 56 71.39 -1.35 -20.51
CA VAL A 56 70.74 -1.23 -19.21
C VAL A 56 71.27 0.01 -18.49
N VAL A 57 70.35 0.84 -17.99
CA VAL A 57 70.62 1.98 -17.11
C VAL A 57 70.09 1.67 -15.72
N THR A 58 70.93 1.86 -14.71
CA THR A 58 70.54 1.73 -13.31
C THR A 58 70.37 3.10 -12.68
N ILE A 59 69.25 3.31 -11.99
CA ILE A 59 68.88 4.57 -11.34
C ILE A 59 68.96 4.37 -9.83
N TYR A 60 69.77 5.21 -9.17
CA TYR A 60 69.99 5.22 -7.74
C TYR A 60 69.54 6.54 -7.12
N LEU A 61 69.17 6.47 -5.84
CA LEU A 61 68.96 7.64 -5.01
C LEU A 61 70.21 7.92 -4.17
N TYR A 62 70.61 9.17 -4.10
CA TYR A 62 71.71 9.67 -3.29
C TYR A 62 71.21 10.72 -2.32
N GLN A 63 71.81 10.76 -1.14
CA GLN A 63 71.64 11.84 -0.18
C GLN A 63 73.02 12.32 0.26
N ASN A 64 73.30 13.61 0.09
CA ASN A 64 74.59 14.22 0.44
C ASN A 64 75.81 13.42 -0.12
N GLY A 65 75.71 12.93 -1.36
CA GLY A 65 76.77 12.15 -2.01
C GLY A 65 76.86 10.68 -1.61
N THR A 66 76.09 10.21 -0.62
CA THR A 66 76.03 8.79 -0.22
C THR A 66 74.90 8.07 -0.95
N ARG A 67 75.20 6.92 -1.55
CA ARG A 67 74.20 6.09 -2.25
C ARG A 67 73.27 5.40 -1.25
N ILE A 68 71.96 5.52 -1.47
CA ILE A 68 70.95 4.75 -0.73
C ILE A 68 70.81 3.40 -1.43
N SER A 69 71.10 2.31 -0.70
CA SER A 69 71.26 0.97 -1.30
C SER A 69 69.99 0.39 -1.93
N GLN A 70 68.81 0.79 -1.47
CA GLN A 70 67.50 0.37 -1.98
C GLN A 70 66.47 1.49 -1.78
N PRO A 71 65.42 1.57 -2.62
CA PRO A 71 65.31 0.89 -3.90
C PRO A 71 66.31 1.47 -4.93
N TYR A 72 66.70 0.64 -5.89
CA TYR A 72 67.24 1.11 -7.16
C TYR A 72 66.31 0.62 -8.28
N TRP A 73 66.31 1.33 -9.40
CA TRP A 73 65.48 0.98 -10.56
C TRP A 73 66.37 0.69 -11.76
N SER A 74 65.92 -0.16 -12.67
CA SER A 74 66.62 -0.41 -13.93
C SER A 74 65.67 -0.26 -15.10
N VAL A 75 66.20 0.25 -16.21
CA VAL A 75 65.47 0.51 -17.46
C VAL A 75 66.43 0.33 -18.63
N THR A 76 65.96 -0.13 -19.77
CA THR A 76 66.81 -0.29 -20.97
C THR A 76 66.59 0.90 -21.91
N THR A 77 67.68 1.47 -22.44
CA THR A 77 67.61 2.54 -23.44
C THR A 77 67.16 2.03 -24.80
N ASN A 78 66.56 2.90 -25.61
CA ASN A 78 66.24 2.60 -27.00
C ASN A 78 67.50 2.65 -27.89
N SER A 79 67.32 2.46 -29.21
CA SER A 79 68.40 2.53 -30.20
C SER A 79 69.08 3.90 -30.32
N ASN A 80 68.50 4.95 -29.75
CA ASN A 80 69.05 6.30 -29.73
C ASN A 80 69.73 6.64 -28.39
N GLY A 81 69.67 5.75 -27.39
CA GLY A 81 70.24 6.00 -26.06
C GLY A 81 69.30 6.68 -25.07
N ASP A 82 68.00 6.75 -25.36
CA ASP A 82 67.00 7.40 -24.50
C ASP A 82 66.18 6.39 -23.68
N PHE A 83 65.72 6.79 -22.49
CA PHE A 83 64.83 5.97 -21.66
C PHE A 83 63.77 6.79 -20.92
N VAL A 84 62.69 6.12 -20.51
CA VAL A 84 61.66 6.65 -19.60
C VAL A 84 61.40 5.63 -18.50
N ALA A 85 61.53 6.03 -17.23
CA ALA A 85 61.31 5.16 -16.07
C ALA A 85 60.33 5.78 -15.06
N SER A 86 59.46 4.97 -14.47
CA SER A 86 58.56 5.38 -13.38
C SER A 86 59.07 4.83 -12.05
N ILE A 87 59.37 5.71 -11.10
CA ILE A 87 59.94 5.37 -9.79
C ILE A 87 59.02 5.81 -8.64
N SER A 88 58.78 4.95 -7.66
CA SER A 88 57.97 5.30 -6.47
C SER A 88 58.87 5.74 -5.32
N ILE A 89 58.61 6.93 -4.78
CA ILE A 89 59.43 7.52 -3.72
C ILE A 89 59.12 6.82 -2.38
N PRO A 90 60.11 6.16 -1.73
CA PRO A 90 59.87 5.41 -0.50
C PRO A 90 59.33 6.24 0.65
N SER A 91 58.51 5.64 1.51
CA SER A 91 57.88 6.30 2.66
C SER A 91 58.85 6.63 3.81
N TYR A 92 59.99 5.91 3.90
CA TYR A 92 60.99 6.13 4.95
C TYR A 92 61.92 7.31 4.68
N LEU A 93 61.84 7.94 3.51
CA LEU A 93 62.68 9.10 3.21
C LEU A 93 62.28 10.29 4.10
N ALA A 94 63.25 10.82 4.83
CA ALA A 94 63.08 12.02 5.63
C ALA A 94 62.96 13.26 4.73
N THR A 95 62.39 14.34 5.27
CA THR A 95 62.32 15.64 4.57
C THR A 95 63.72 16.15 4.27
N SER A 96 64.15 16.10 3.01
CA SER A 96 65.52 16.46 2.58
C SER A 96 65.60 16.62 1.06
N GLU A 97 66.76 17.05 0.58
CA GLU A 97 67.09 17.10 -0.85
C GLU A 97 67.87 15.83 -1.24
N TYR A 98 67.37 15.12 -2.25
CA TYR A 98 67.93 13.87 -2.75
C TYR A 98 68.37 14.07 -4.20
N THR A 99 69.40 13.34 -4.62
CA THR A 99 69.86 13.31 -6.01
C THR A 99 69.48 11.97 -6.63
N ILE A 100 68.74 11.99 -7.72
CA ILE A 100 68.51 10.82 -8.57
C ILE A 100 69.64 10.76 -9.58
N SER A 101 70.35 9.65 -9.63
CA SER A 101 71.47 9.45 -10.56
C SER A 101 71.22 8.21 -11.41
N ALA A 102 71.43 8.30 -12.72
CA ALA A 102 71.30 7.23 -13.69
C ALA A 102 72.69 6.90 -14.28
N THR A 103 73.02 5.62 -14.40
CA THR A 103 74.30 5.13 -14.92
C THR A 103 74.10 3.96 -15.88
N ASP A 104 74.69 4.02 -17.08
CA ASP A 104 74.67 2.90 -18.04
C ASP A 104 75.83 1.90 -17.84
N GLN A 105 75.84 0.82 -18.63
CA GLN A 105 76.87 -0.23 -18.56
C GLN A 105 78.25 0.21 -19.06
N LEU A 106 78.33 1.31 -19.82
CA LEU A 106 79.58 1.89 -20.28
C LEU A 106 80.13 2.95 -19.31
N GLY A 107 79.41 3.24 -18.22
CA GLY A 107 79.81 4.17 -17.17
C GLY A 107 79.38 5.62 -17.41
N ASN A 108 78.51 5.90 -18.39
CA ASN A 108 77.98 7.24 -18.59
C ASN A 108 76.95 7.57 -17.50
N THR A 109 77.08 8.73 -16.83
CA THR A 109 76.24 9.11 -15.68
C THR A 109 75.56 10.47 -15.87
N ALA A 110 74.30 10.57 -15.46
CA ALA A 110 73.58 11.84 -15.34
C ALA A 110 72.73 11.88 -14.07
N SER A 111 72.55 13.07 -13.49
CA SER A 111 71.87 13.24 -12.20
C SER A 111 70.92 14.44 -12.18
N ALA A 112 69.87 14.36 -11.37
CA ALA A 112 68.90 15.44 -11.15
C ALA A 112 68.43 15.48 -9.68
N THR A 113 68.10 16.67 -9.19
CA THR A 113 67.75 16.92 -7.79
C THR A 113 66.25 16.82 -7.51
N LEU A 114 65.85 16.22 -6.39
CA LEU A 114 64.48 16.03 -5.91
C LEU A 114 64.35 16.41 -4.43
N ARG A 115 63.39 17.29 -4.09
CA ARG A 115 63.04 17.62 -2.70
C ARG A 115 61.94 16.71 -2.18
N VAL A 116 62.18 16.00 -1.08
CA VAL A 116 61.19 15.10 -0.46
C VAL A 116 60.68 15.71 0.86
N SER A 117 59.39 15.55 1.16
CA SER A 117 58.76 15.94 2.44
C SER A 117 57.91 14.81 3.04
N GLN A 118 57.79 14.75 4.37
CA GLN A 118 56.86 13.84 5.06
C GLN A 118 55.40 14.36 5.08
N PRO A 119 54.39 13.47 5.12
CA PRO A 119 52.98 13.86 5.21
C PRO A 119 52.64 14.48 6.59
N GLN A 120 51.93 15.61 6.62
CA GLN A 120 51.49 16.26 7.86
C GLN A 120 50.35 15.45 8.54
N GLN A 121 50.45 15.17 9.85
CA GLN A 121 49.36 14.58 10.64
C GLN A 121 48.35 15.66 11.08
N GLY A 122 47.04 15.38 10.96
CA GLY A 122 45.94 16.31 11.21
C GLY A 122 45.73 16.71 12.69
N SER A 123 45.30 17.96 12.89
CA SER A 123 45.30 18.71 14.16
C SER A 123 44.21 18.32 15.19
N GLN A 124 44.48 18.61 16.47
CA GLN A 124 43.69 18.34 17.69
C GLN A 124 42.27 18.96 17.71
N TYR A 125 41.91 19.79 16.73
CA TYR A 125 40.60 20.44 16.62
C TYR A 125 39.45 19.49 16.24
N SER A 126 39.74 18.25 15.82
CA SER A 126 38.72 17.26 15.46
C SER A 126 37.86 16.82 16.66
N LEU A 127 38.43 16.76 17.87
CA LEU A 127 37.76 16.19 19.04
C LEU A 127 36.73 17.16 19.64
N LEU A 128 37.05 18.45 19.76
CA LEU A 128 36.11 19.48 20.23
C LEU A 128 34.94 19.65 19.25
N PHE A 129 35.20 19.59 17.94
CA PHE A 129 34.16 19.62 16.92
C PHE A 129 33.23 18.40 17.02
N ASN A 130 33.79 17.19 17.18
CA ASN A 130 33.01 15.97 17.37
C ASN A 130 32.18 16.00 18.67
N LEU A 131 32.72 16.54 19.77
CA LEU A 131 31.98 16.72 21.02
C LEU A 131 30.84 17.75 20.87
N GLY A 132 31.10 18.87 20.20
CA GLY A 132 30.06 19.86 19.88
C GLY A 132 28.94 19.26 19.03
N TYR A 133 29.30 18.49 18.00
CA TYR A 133 28.34 17.77 17.17
C TYR A 133 27.53 16.72 17.97
N LEU A 134 28.18 15.99 18.87
CA LEU A 134 27.53 15.02 19.74
C LEU A 134 26.50 15.70 20.67
N VAL A 135 26.88 16.81 21.31
CA VAL A 135 25.95 17.57 22.17
C VAL A 135 24.78 18.12 21.36
N PHE A 136 25.03 18.66 20.17
CA PHE A 136 23.98 19.11 19.27
C PHE A 136 23.03 17.96 18.87
N PHE A 137 23.56 16.78 18.55
CA PHE A 137 22.76 15.61 18.22
C PHE A 137 21.91 15.12 19.40
N ILE A 138 22.47 15.13 20.62
CA ILE A 138 21.75 14.80 21.85
C ILE A 138 20.58 15.79 22.05
N ILE A 139 20.81 17.09 21.91
CA ILE A 139 19.75 18.10 21.99
C ILE A 139 18.65 17.80 20.97
N LEU A 140 19.03 17.51 19.72
CA LEU A 140 18.07 17.19 18.67
C LEU A 140 17.25 15.93 18.98
N LEU A 141 17.86 14.87 19.52
CA LEU A 141 17.17 13.65 19.93
C LEU A 141 16.10 13.90 21.01
N PHE A 142 16.33 14.84 21.92
CA PHE A 142 15.36 15.17 22.97
C PHE A 142 14.30 16.19 22.52
N PHE A 143 14.66 17.14 21.65
CA PHE A 143 13.73 18.16 21.15
C PHE A 143 12.84 17.65 20.01
N GLN A 144 13.36 16.77 19.16
CA GLN A 144 12.62 16.27 18.00
C GLN A 144 11.29 15.60 18.40
N PRO A 145 11.22 14.71 19.42
CA PRO A 145 9.96 14.08 19.81
C PRO A 145 8.93 15.07 20.34
N GLN A 146 9.37 16.17 20.98
CA GLN A 146 8.48 17.23 21.46
C GLN A 146 7.81 17.98 20.29
N ILE A 147 8.60 18.31 19.27
CA ILE A 147 8.10 18.96 18.04
C ILE A 147 7.12 18.02 17.31
N GLN A 148 7.48 16.75 17.15
CA GLN A 148 6.60 15.76 16.52
C GLN A 148 5.30 15.56 17.33
N THR A 149 5.39 15.47 18.67
CA THR A 149 4.21 15.39 19.54
C THR A 149 3.26 16.55 19.29
N PHE A 150 3.80 17.77 19.22
CA PHE A 150 3.01 18.97 18.92
C PHE A 150 2.34 18.90 17.54
N MET A 151 3.08 18.49 16.51
CA MET A 151 2.54 18.31 15.17
C MET A 151 1.42 17.26 15.12
N TYR A 152 1.67 16.07 15.66
CA TYR A 152 0.69 14.98 15.69
C TYR A 152 -0.55 15.37 16.49
N ARG A 153 -0.37 16.03 17.64
CA ARG A 153 -1.49 16.56 18.42
C ARG A 153 -2.35 17.52 17.61
N SER A 154 -1.75 18.48 16.91
CA SER A 154 -2.48 19.44 16.06
C SER A 154 -3.22 18.77 14.90
N GLN A 155 -2.60 17.74 14.30
CA GLN A 155 -3.25 16.94 13.25
C GLN A 155 -4.48 16.20 13.78
N ILE A 156 -4.34 15.53 14.92
CA ILE A 156 -5.44 14.77 15.54
C ILE A 156 -6.55 15.70 16.02
N GLU A 157 -6.22 16.87 16.57
CA GLU A 157 -7.21 17.87 17.00
C GLU A 157 -8.09 18.34 15.84
N ARG A 158 -7.47 18.62 14.68
CA ARG A 158 -8.21 18.94 13.45
C ARG A 158 -9.07 17.78 12.96
N ALA A 159 -8.56 16.56 13.07
CA ALA A 159 -9.32 15.37 12.70
C ALA A 159 -10.55 15.16 13.60
N VAL A 160 -10.40 15.29 14.92
CA VAL A 160 -11.52 15.21 15.87
C VAL A 160 -12.57 16.27 15.55
N SER A 161 -12.16 17.52 15.29
CA SER A 161 -13.10 18.57 14.87
C SER A 161 -13.80 18.26 13.55
N THR A 162 -13.13 17.59 12.62
CA THR A 162 -13.72 17.16 11.35
C THR A 162 -14.72 16.03 11.57
N LEU A 163 -14.40 15.07 12.43
CA LEU A 163 -15.30 13.99 12.83
C LEU A 163 -16.56 14.53 13.52
N ASP A 164 -16.42 15.47 14.45
CA ASP A 164 -17.55 16.14 15.11
C ASP A 164 -18.48 16.81 14.06
N SER A 165 -17.92 17.41 12.99
CA SER A 165 -18.72 17.99 11.89
C SER A 165 -19.42 16.91 11.06
N ILE A 166 -18.71 15.83 10.72
CA ILE A 166 -19.25 14.71 9.95
C ILE A 166 -20.42 14.06 10.69
N GLU A 167 -20.23 13.77 11.98
CA GLU A 167 -21.26 13.24 12.87
C GLU A 167 -22.48 14.17 12.88
N LYS A 168 -22.27 15.46 13.14
CA LYS A 168 -23.36 16.44 13.19
C LYS A 168 -24.16 16.47 11.89
N GLU A 169 -23.48 16.54 10.75
CA GLU A 169 -24.15 16.53 9.44
C GLU A 169 -24.98 15.25 9.22
N ALA A 170 -24.45 14.07 9.60
CA ALA A 170 -25.17 12.80 9.49
C ALA A 170 -26.41 12.76 10.38
N VAL A 171 -26.27 13.19 11.64
CA VAL A 171 -27.38 13.27 12.60
C VAL A 171 -28.44 14.27 12.15
N ASP A 172 -28.05 15.43 11.62
CA ASP A 172 -28.97 16.45 11.11
C ASP A 172 -29.77 15.93 9.89
N MET A 173 -29.16 15.10 9.02
CA MET A 173 -29.86 14.44 7.92
C MET A 173 -30.93 13.46 8.42
N VAL A 174 -30.57 12.60 9.38
CA VAL A 174 -31.52 11.65 9.98
C VAL A 174 -32.63 12.37 10.75
N LYS A 175 -32.31 13.43 11.48
CA LYS A 175 -33.29 14.28 12.18
C LYS A 175 -34.29 14.90 11.21
N SER A 176 -33.80 15.46 10.11
CA SER A 176 -34.65 16.05 9.08
C SER A 176 -35.57 14.99 8.45
N ALA A 177 -35.05 13.80 8.16
CA ALA A 177 -35.84 12.68 7.67
C ALA A 177 -36.84 12.15 8.69
N ALA A 178 -36.50 12.10 9.97
CA ALA A 178 -37.41 11.69 11.04
C ALA A 178 -38.62 12.64 11.17
N ILE A 179 -38.38 13.95 11.10
CA ILE A 179 -39.45 14.97 11.12
C ILE A 179 -40.38 14.80 9.90
N GLN A 180 -39.83 14.56 8.71
CA GLN A 180 -40.63 14.23 7.52
C GLN A 180 -41.44 12.93 7.71
N GLY A 181 -40.88 11.98 8.46
CA GLY A 181 -41.53 10.73 8.89
C GLY A 181 -42.51 10.87 10.05
N GLY A 182 -42.86 12.08 10.48
CA GLY A 182 -43.89 12.32 11.51
C GLY A 182 -43.37 12.45 12.94
N ALA A 183 -42.06 12.58 13.15
CA ALA A 183 -41.48 12.83 14.47
C ALA A 183 -41.84 14.23 15.01
N SER A 184 -42.10 14.33 16.32
CA SER A 184 -42.20 15.63 17.01
C SER A 184 -40.83 16.29 17.13
N GLN A 185 -40.74 17.59 16.80
CA GLN A 185 -39.49 18.35 16.87
C GLN A 185 -38.93 18.47 18.30
N GLN A 186 -39.78 18.31 19.33
CA GLN A 186 -39.35 18.33 20.74
C GLN A 186 -38.77 17.00 21.22
N GLU A 187 -39.15 15.88 20.59
CA GLU A 187 -38.78 14.53 21.04
C GLU A 187 -37.70 13.88 20.17
N VAL A 188 -37.61 14.29 18.89
CA VAL A 188 -36.74 13.69 17.88
C VAL A 188 -35.26 13.68 18.31
N ASP A 189 -34.78 14.74 18.96
CA ASP A 189 -33.39 14.84 19.40
C ASP A 189 -33.04 13.78 20.43
N LYS A 190 -33.93 13.57 21.42
CA LYS A 190 -33.73 12.56 22.45
C LYS A 190 -33.80 11.15 21.87
N LEU A 191 -34.78 10.89 21.02
CA LEU A 191 -34.97 9.57 20.42
C LEU A 191 -33.80 9.16 19.52
N ILE A 192 -33.27 10.11 18.73
CA ILE A 192 -32.08 9.87 17.91
C ILE A 192 -30.86 9.67 18.81
N GLN A 193 -30.65 10.49 19.84
CA GLN A 193 -29.52 10.31 20.75
C GLN A 193 -29.55 8.93 21.44
N ASP A 194 -30.73 8.50 21.91
CA ASP A 194 -30.91 7.18 22.50
C ASP A 194 -30.58 6.06 21.49
N ALA A 195 -30.90 6.26 20.20
CA ALA A 195 -30.55 5.33 19.13
C ALA A 195 -29.04 5.27 18.84
N LEU A 196 -28.37 6.42 18.82
CA LEU A 196 -26.92 6.52 18.61
C LEU A 196 -26.11 5.85 19.74
N GLU A 197 -26.70 5.72 20.92
CA GLU A 197 -26.08 5.09 22.10
C GLU A 197 -26.40 3.58 22.23
N THR A 198 -27.08 3.00 21.25
CA THR A 198 -27.32 1.54 21.23
C THR A 198 -26.05 0.75 20.93
N PHE A 199 -25.97 -0.47 21.45
CA PHE A 199 -24.86 -1.38 21.21
C PHE A 199 -25.34 -2.84 21.21
N THR A 200 -24.57 -3.71 20.55
CA THR A 200 -24.80 -5.17 20.53
C THR A 200 -23.59 -5.86 21.12
N ILE A 201 -23.81 -6.86 21.97
CA ILE A 201 -22.75 -7.69 22.55
C ILE A 201 -22.71 -9.02 21.80
N GLU A 202 -21.52 -9.40 21.35
CA GLU A 202 -21.29 -10.68 20.68
C GLU A 202 -21.44 -11.89 21.63
N PRO A 203 -21.84 -13.06 21.11
CA PRO A 203 -21.98 -14.27 21.93
C PRO A 203 -20.63 -14.77 22.44
N VAL A 204 -20.66 -15.60 23.48
CA VAL A 204 -19.46 -16.28 23.99
C VAL A 204 -18.96 -17.31 22.96
N GLU A 205 -17.71 -17.15 22.53
CA GLU A 205 -17.05 -18.03 21.55
C GLU A 205 -16.28 -19.21 22.17
N ARG A 206 -16.01 -19.16 23.49
CA ARG A 206 -15.22 -20.20 24.19
C ARG A 206 -15.83 -21.60 24.12
N ASP A 207 -17.14 -21.68 23.94
CA ASP A 207 -17.86 -22.91 23.62
C ASP A 207 -18.18 -22.89 22.12
N PRO A 208 -17.39 -23.55 21.25
CA PRO A 208 -17.57 -23.46 19.81
C PRO A 208 -18.87 -24.12 19.31
N VAL A 209 -19.49 -25.00 20.11
CA VAL A 209 -20.74 -25.65 19.72
C VAL A 209 -21.89 -24.66 19.88
N GLY A 210 -22.58 -24.38 18.77
CA GLY A 210 -23.76 -23.51 18.77
C GLY A 210 -23.48 -22.00 18.85
N VAL A 211 -22.23 -21.55 18.70
CA VAL A 211 -21.90 -20.10 18.59
C VAL A 211 -22.72 -19.43 17.50
N LEU A 212 -22.82 -20.06 16.32
CA LEU A 212 -23.57 -19.53 15.19
C LEU A 212 -25.07 -19.42 15.46
N SER A 213 -25.65 -20.36 16.21
CA SER A 213 -27.08 -20.29 16.60
C SER A 213 -27.33 -19.17 17.60
N ARG A 214 -26.42 -18.97 18.56
CA ARG A 214 -26.49 -17.84 19.50
C ARG A 214 -26.33 -16.51 18.77
N LEU A 215 -25.39 -16.45 17.82
CA LEU A 215 -25.15 -15.27 16.98
C LEU A 215 -26.38 -14.94 16.13
N ASP A 216 -26.97 -15.92 15.45
CA ASP A 216 -28.23 -15.76 14.71
C ASP A 216 -29.34 -15.19 15.59
N HIS A 217 -29.52 -15.73 16.80
CA HIS A 217 -30.50 -15.22 17.75
C HIS A 217 -30.25 -13.75 18.12
N ILE A 218 -29.00 -13.39 18.43
CA ILE A 218 -28.63 -12.00 18.79
C ILE A 218 -28.88 -11.04 17.62
N LEU A 219 -28.49 -11.43 16.40
CA LEU A 219 -28.70 -10.61 15.20
C LEU A 219 -30.18 -10.43 14.89
N ASN A 220 -30.99 -11.47 15.04
CA ASN A 220 -32.45 -11.37 14.88
C ASN A 220 -33.07 -10.39 15.89
N ILE A 221 -32.67 -10.46 17.16
CA ILE A 221 -33.13 -9.51 18.18
C ILE A 221 -32.65 -8.09 17.89
N ARG A 222 -31.41 -7.92 17.41
CA ARG A 222 -30.88 -6.63 16.98
C ARG A 222 -31.73 -6.03 15.86
N ASN A 223 -32.03 -6.80 14.80
CA ASN A 223 -32.81 -6.33 13.66
C ASN A 223 -34.24 -5.93 14.09
N ILE A 224 -34.90 -6.73 14.93
CA ILE A 224 -36.23 -6.40 15.48
C ILE A 224 -36.19 -5.08 16.26
N ARG A 225 -35.17 -4.89 17.11
CA ARG A 225 -35.00 -3.67 17.90
C ARG A 225 -34.68 -2.46 17.02
N SER A 226 -33.82 -2.62 16.01
CA SER A 226 -33.43 -1.56 15.07
C SER A 226 -34.65 -1.05 14.29
N LYS A 227 -35.42 -1.96 13.66
CA LYS A 227 -36.70 -1.65 13.00
C LYS A 227 -37.72 -1.00 13.93
N GLY A 228 -37.87 -1.54 15.15
CA GLY A 228 -38.79 -0.99 16.14
C GLY A 228 -38.43 0.43 16.56
N LEU A 229 -37.13 0.72 16.71
CA LEU A 229 -36.63 2.05 17.03
C LEU A 229 -36.80 3.02 15.86
N ALA A 230 -36.46 2.59 14.64
CA ALA A 230 -36.68 3.36 13.42
C ALA A 230 -38.16 3.73 13.25
N LYS A 231 -39.08 2.79 13.49
CA LYS A 231 -40.52 3.01 13.43
C LYS A 231 -41.03 3.95 14.53
N ARG A 232 -40.45 3.88 15.73
CA ARG A 232 -40.77 4.80 16.84
C ARG A 232 -40.30 6.23 16.54
N ILE A 233 -39.14 6.37 15.90
CA ILE A 233 -38.59 7.68 15.51
C ILE A 233 -39.37 8.27 14.34
N ALA A 234 -39.66 7.48 13.31
CA ALA A 234 -40.37 7.91 12.10
C ALA A 234 -41.67 7.10 11.88
N PRO A 235 -42.75 7.42 12.60
CA PRO A 235 -43.98 6.63 12.63
C PRO A 235 -44.70 6.51 11.28
N ASN A 236 -44.56 7.49 10.38
CA ASN A 236 -45.25 7.50 9.09
C ASN A 236 -44.53 6.66 8.01
N TYR A 237 -43.28 6.26 8.22
CA TYR A 237 -42.53 5.46 7.25
C TYR A 237 -42.95 3.99 7.28
N ASN A 238 -43.12 3.39 6.09
CA ASN A 238 -43.52 2.00 5.90
C ASN A 238 -42.73 1.39 4.73
N GLY A 239 -42.66 0.05 4.69
CA GLY A 239 -41.99 -0.70 3.62
C GLY A 239 -40.58 -0.19 3.34
N ALA A 240 -40.26 0.06 2.07
CA ALA A 240 -38.95 0.51 1.64
C ALA A 240 -38.48 1.82 2.32
N GLN A 241 -39.39 2.76 2.61
CA GLN A 241 -39.04 4.01 3.29
C GLN A 241 -38.56 3.77 4.72
N LEU A 242 -39.17 2.80 5.42
CA LEU A 242 -38.77 2.46 6.79
C LEU A 242 -37.41 1.76 6.80
N SER A 243 -37.18 0.79 5.91
CA SER A 243 -35.89 0.11 5.78
C SER A 243 -34.77 1.09 5.40
N ASN A 244 -35.03 2.00 4.45
CA ASN A 244 -34.08 3.04 4.07
C ASN A 244 -33.73 3.97 5.24
N PHE A 245 -34.73 4.36 6.04
CA PHE A 245 -34.52 5.19 7.23
C PHE A 245 -33.75 4.44 8.32
N GLU A 246 -34.08 3.17 8.58
CA GLU A 246 -33.37 2.30 9.52
C GLU A 246 -31.87 2.23 9.19
N VAL A 247 -31.52 1.87 7.95
CA VAL A 247 -30.10 1.76 7.55
C VAL A 247 -29.40 3.13 7.55
N SER A 248 -30.13 4.21 7.25
CA SER A 248 -29.59 5.57 7.38
C SER A 248 -29.26 5.94 8.82
N LEU A 249 -30.10 5.52 9.77
CA LEU A 249 -29.88 5.69 11.21
C LEU A 249 -28.68 4.87 11.67
N GLU A 250 -28.49 3.65 11.16
CA GLU A 250 -27.30 2.83 11.43
C GLU A 250 -26.01 3.46 10.88
N ALA A 251 -26.06 4.06 9.67
CA ALA A 251 -24.93 4.79 9.10
C ALA A 251 -24.59 6.03 9.94
N ALA A 252 -25.59 6.76 10.45
CA ALA A 252 -25.36 7.88 11.38
C ALA A 252 -24.79 7.41 12.72
N TRP A 253 -25.29 6.30 13.27
CA TRP A 253 -24.71 5.63 14.44
C TRP A 253 -23.23 5.32 14.25
N ALA A 254 -22.82 4.81 13.07
CA ALA A 254 -21.41 4.54 12.79
C ALA A 254 -20.56 5.81 12.83
N THR A 255 -21.05 6.94 12.29
CA THR A 255 -20.33 8.22 12.40
C THR A 255 -20.18 8.70 13.85
N HIS A 256 -21.23 8.56 14.66
CA HIS A 256 -21.22 8.89 16.09
C HIS A 256 -20.22 8.02 16.85
N PHE A 257 -20.26 6.70 16.62
CA PHE A 257 -19.34 5.76 17.25
C PHE A 257 -17.88 6.08 16.93
N ILE A 258 -17.56 6.35 15.66
CA ILE A 258 -16.21 6.74 15.23
C ILE A 258 -15.76 8.01 15.94
N ALA A 259 -16.57 9.07 15.91
CA ALA A 259 -16.23 10.34 16.56
C ALA A 259 -15.99 10.16 18.07
N LYS A 260 -16.88 9.43 18.75
CA LYS A 260 -16.80 9.12 20.18
C LYS A 260 -15.52 8.37 20.56
N VAL A 261 -15.17 7.31 19.83
CA VAL A 261 -13.99 6.48 20.10
C VAL A 261 -12.70 7.25 19.84
N VAL A 262 -12.59 7.95 18.70
CA VAL A 262 -11.39 8.74 18.38
C VAL A 262 -11.18 9.87 19.39
N LYS A 263 -12.26 10.56 19.78
CA LYS A 263 -12.23 11.60 20.80
C LYS A 263 -11.77 11.07 22.15
N HIS A 264 -12.23 9.89 22.56
CA HIS A 264 -11.76 9.23 23.77
C HIS A 264 -10.23 9.04 23.76
N PHE A 265 -9.69 8.40 22.72
CA PHE A 265 -8.25 8.15 22.64
C PHE A 265 -7.43 9.43 22.52
N TYR A 266 -7.93 10.45 21.80
CA TYR A 266 -7.30 11.77 21.76
C TYR A 266 -7.21 12.40 23.15
N LEU A 267 -8.29 12.36 23.94
CA LEU A 267 -8.31 12.89 25.30
C LEU A 267 -7.35 12.13 26.23
N VAL A 268 -7.26 10.80 26.09
CA VAL A 268 -6.29 9.97 26.83
C VAL A 268 -4.85 10.36 26.46
N ALA A 269 -4.55 10.51 25.17
CA ALA A 269 -3.24 10.93 24.68
C ALA A 269 -2.85 12.32 25.21
N ARG A 270 -3.80 13.27 25.23
CA ARG A 270 -3.61 14.60 25.81
C ARG A 270 -3.37 14.57 27.31
N LYS A 271 -4.16 13.80 28.06
CA LYS A 271 -4.05 13.72 29.52
C LYS A 271 -2.72 13.11 29.96
N THR A 272 -2.26 12.09 29.22
CA THR A 272 -1.00 11.40 29.51
C THR A 272 0.22 12.08 28.89
N ASN A 273 0.02 13.02 27.96
CA ASN A 273 1.06 13.62 27.13
C ASN A 273 2.00 12.57 26.50
N ASN A 274 1.44 11.42 26.11
CA ASN A 274 2.21 10.28 25.61
C ASN A 274 2.43 10.40 24.09
N PHE A 275 3.67 10.61 23.68
CA PHE A 275 4.10 10.69 22.28
C PHE A 275 3.62 9.51 21.44
N TYR A 276 3.74 8.28 21.95
CA TYR A 276 3.39 7.08 21.19
C TYR A 276 1.90 6.96 20.91
N LEU A 277 1.04 7.44 21.83
CA LEU A 277 -0.40 7.50 21.59
C LEU A 277 -0.74 8.50 20.49
N PHE A 278 -0.09 9.67 20.47
CA PHE A 278 -0.24 10.62 19.38
C PHE A 278 0.28 10.07 18.05
N LEU A 279 1.42 9.38 18.05
CA LEU A 279 1.95 8.75 16.85
C LEU A 279 0.96 7.73 16.28
N GLN A 280 0.48 6.78 17.09
CA GLN A 280 -0.47 5.75 16.66
C GLN A 280 -1.76 6.37 16.09
N LEU A 281 -2.35 7.33 16.80
CA LEU A 281 -3.56 8.02 16.33
C LEU A 281 -3.31 8.77 15.02
N SER A 282 -2.18 9.49 14.91
CA SER A 282 -1.86 10.28 13.71
C SER A 282 -1.73 9.41 12.45
N MET A 283 -1.27 8.17 12.59
CA MET A 283 -1.14 7.21 11.49
C MET A 283 -2.50 6.67 11.03
N GLN A 284 -3.45 6.47 11.94
CA GLN A 284 -4.76 5.88 11.62
C GLN A 284 -5.82 6.92 11.22
N VAL A 285 -5.70 8.15 11.73
CA VAL A 285 -6.64 9.25 11.51
C VAL A 285 -7.04 9.46 10.05
N PRO A 286 -6.13 9.43 9.05
CA PRO A 286 -6.52 9.63 7.65
C PRO A 286 -7.53 8.59 7.17
N MET A 287 -7.30 7.31 7.44
CA MET A 287 -8.20 6.22 7.07
C MET A 287 -9.52 6.32 7.83
N ILE A 288 -9.48 6.65 9.13
CA ILE A 288 -10.70 6.81 9.95
C ILE A 288 -11.57 7.96 9.43
N LEU A 289 -10.96 9.08 9.05
CA LEU A 289 -11.68 10.21 8.45
C LEU A 289 -12.32 9.84 7.11
N GLU A 290 -11.66 9.00 6.31
CA GLU A 290 -12.20 8.50 5.06
C GLU A 290 -13.43 7.62 5.30
N ILE A 291 -13.33 6.63 6.20
CA ILE A 291 -14.45 5.78 6.62
C ILE A 291 -15.63 6.62 7.13
N ALA A 292 -15.38 7.60 7.99
CA ALA A 292 -16.44 8.48 8.51
C ALA A 292 -17.14 9.30 7.39
N LYS A 293 -16.38 9.77 6.39
CA LYS A 293 -16.95 10.44 5.20
C LYS A 293 -17.79 9.51 4.34
N ILE A 294 -17.40 8.24 4.23
CA ILE A 294 -18.18 7.22 3.50
C ILE A 294 -19.51 7.00 4.23
N TYR A 295 -19.51 6.78 5.55
CA TYR A 295 -20.75 6.61 6.31
C TYR A 295 -21.68 7.82 6.22
N LYS A 296 -21.14 9.05 6.28
CA LYS A 296 -21.95 10.26 6.06
C LYS A 296 -22.63 10.27 4.68
N ARG A 297 -21.91 9.87 3.63
CA ARG A 297 -22.48 9.76 2.29
C ARG A 297 -23.52 8.63 2.21
N ALA A 298 -23.26 7.50 2.85
CA ALA A 298 -24.18 6.39 2.95
C ALA A 298 -25.50 6.83 3.62
N THR A 299 -25.46 7.56 4.73
CA THR A 299 -26.65 8.15 5.38
C THR A 299 -27.51 8.91 4.37
N LYS A 300 -26.91 9.75 3.52
CA LYS A 300 -27.64 10.49 2.49
C LYS A 300 -28.22 9.56 1.41
N HIS A 301 -27.43 8.61 0.90
CA HIS A 301 -27.85 7.76 -0.22
C HIS A 301 -28.97 6.78 0.16
N PHE A 302 -28.92 6.21 1.37
CA PHE A 302 -30.00 5.37 1.88
C PHE A 302 -31.30 6.18 2.06
N LEU A 303 -31.24 7.40 2.59
CA LEU A 303 -32.42 8.28 2.67
C LEU A 303 -33.03 8.59 1.28
N LEU A 304 -32.19 8.70 0.25
CA LEU A 304 -32.64 8.89 -1.13
C LEU A 304 -33.18 7.61 -1.79
N GLY A 305 -32.90 6.43 -1.23
CA GLY A 305 -33.31 5.14 -1.78
C GLY A 305 -32.70 4.83 -3.15
N VAL A 306 -31.49 5.33 -3.42
CA VAL A 306 -30.78 5.07 -4.69
C VAL A 306 -30.09 3.71 -4.66
N PRO A 307 -29.91 3.04 -5.81
CA PRO A 307 -29.09 1.84 -5.90
C PRO A 307 -27.68 2.07 -5.35
N ILE A 308 -27.20 1.16 -4.51
CA ILE A 308 -25.83 1.17 -3.97
C ILE A 308 -24.99 0.06 -4.60
N GLY A 309 -23.66 0.11 -4.46
CA GLY A 309 -22.79 -0.91 -5.05
C GLY A 309 -23.14 -2.35 -4.61
N ASP A 310 -23.48 -2.52 -3.33
CA ASP A 310 -23.93 -3.82 -2.77
C ASP A 310 -25.21 -4.38 -3.42
N SER A 311 -25.99 -3.54 -4.11
CA SER A 311 -27.19 -3.95 -4.83
C SER A 311 -26.91 -4.67 -6.15
N ILE A 312 -25.65 -4.86 -6.54
CA ILE A 312 -25.27 -5.52 -7.79
C ILE A 312 -25.72 -6.98 -7.87
N GLY A 313 -25.63 -7.75 -6.76
CA GLY A 313 -26.09 -9.13 -6.73
C GLY A 313 -27.59 -9.24 -7.01
N PRO A 314 -28.46 -8.54 -6.24
CA PRO A 314 -29.89 -8.49 -6.51
C PRO A 314 -30.24 -7.94 -7.91
N LEU A 315 -29.48 -6.97 -8.43
CA LEU A 315 -29.68 -6.43 -9.76
C LEU A 315 -29.42 -7.48 -10.86
N VAL A 316 -28.37 -8.30 -10.70
CA VAL A 316 -28.10 -9.43 -11.61
C VAL A 316 -29.21 -10.47 -11.53
N ALA A 317 -29.66 -10.82 -10.32
CA ALA A 317 -30.78 -11.73 -10.11
C ALA A 317 -32.06 -11.24 -10.82
N LEU A 318 -32.40 -9.95 -10.70
CA LEU A 318 -33.55 -9.36 -11.38
C LEU A 318 -33.45 -9.46 -12.92
N ASN A 319 -32.25 -9.24 -13.47
CA ASN A 319 -32.01 -9.37 -14.92
C ASN A 319 -32.15 -10.81 -15.41
N LEU A 320 -31.84 -11.81 -14.58
CA LEU A 320 -32.03 -13.22 -14.92
C LEU A 320 -33.51 -13.63 -14.94
N LEU A 321 -34.33 -13.05 -14.08
CA LEU A 321 -35.76 -13.35 -13.98
C LEU A 321 -36.58 -12.86 -15.17
N ASN A 322 -36.09 -11.86 -15.92
CA ASN A 322 -36.70 -11.33 -17.13
C ASN A 322 -38.22 -11.02 -16.99
N GLY A 323 -38.62 -10.45 -15.84
CA GLY A 323 -40.01 -10.08 -15.55
C GLY A 323 -40.87 -11.17 -14.90
N ALA A 324 -40.29 -12.32 -14.53
CA ALA A 324 -40.99 -13.34 -13.75
C ALA A 324 -41.43 -12.81 -12.36
N SER A 325 -42.61 -13.23 -11.89
CA SER A 325 -43.13 -12.84 -10.58
C SER A 325 -42.32 -13.48 -9.46
N MET A 326 -42.08 -12.70 -8.41
CA MET A 326 -41.39 -13.12 -7.19
C MET A 326 -42.39 -13.42 -6.08
N GLN A 327 -42.05 -14.37 -5.21
CA GLN A 327 -42.82 -14.70 -4.01
C GLN A 327 -41.89 -14.83 -2.80
N GLU A 328 -42.39 -14.44 -1.63
CA GLU A 328 -41.63 -14.47 -0.37
C GLU A 328 -41.49 -15.91 0.15
N ILE A 329 -40.28 -16.30 0.55
CA ILE A 329 -39.93 -17.65 1.05
C ILE A 329 -39.38 -17.64 2.48
N GLU A 330 -38.76 -16.53 2.85
CA GLU A 330 -38.20 -16.28 4.18
C GLU A 330 -38.27 -14.77 4.46
N GLU A 331 -38.11 -14.38 5.72
CA GLU A 331 -38.09 -12.98 6.16
C GLU A 331 -37.27 -12.09 5.19
N GLU A 332 -37.99 -11.16 4.52
CA GLU A 332 -37.43 -10.19 3.57
C GLU A 332 -36.61 -10.83 2.43
N THR A 333 -36.95 -12.06 2.05
CA THR A 333 -36.29 -12.80 0.97
C THR A 333 -37.31 -13.41 0.03
N GLU A 334 -37.12 -13.18 -1.26
CA GLU A 334 -38.03 -13.57 -2.32
C GLU A 334 -37.33 -14.47 -3.33
N TYR A 335 -38.11 -15.32 -4.00
CA TYR A 335 -37.63 -16.11 -5.13
C TYR A 335 -38.60 -16.06 -6.31
N GLY A 336 -38.06 -16.31 -7.49
CA GLY A 336 -38.81 -16.44 -8.73
C GLY A 336 -38.23 -17.56 -9.58
N GLU A 337 -38.98 -18.01 -10.56
CA GLU A 337 -38.60 -19.12 -11.42
C GLU A 337 -38.52 -18.68 -12.88
N THR A 338 -37.47 -19.12 -13.57
CA THR A 338 -37.29 -18.93 -15.02
C THR A 338 -36.75 -20.22 -15.64
N GLN A 339 -36.74 -20.29 -16.96
CA GLN A 339 -36.17 -21.42 -17.70
C GLN A 339 -34.98 -20.98 -18.55
N LEU A 340 -33.93 -21.81 -18.57
CA LEU A 340 -32.76 -21.63 -19.42
C LEU A 340 -32.41 -22.95 -20.10
N ASP A 341 -32.58 -23.02 -21.42
CA ASP A 341 -32.27 -24.21 -22.25
C ASP A 341 -32.79 -25.53 -21.65
N GLY A 342 -34.05 -25.53 -21.21
CA GLY A 342 -34.70 -26.70 -20.61
C GLY A 342 -34.33 -26.99 -19.15
N ARG A 343 -33.61 -26.09 -18.46
CA ARG A 343 -33.29 -26.16 -17.03
C ARG A 343 -34.19 -25.23 -16.24
N LYS A 344 -34.61 -25.66 -15.05
CA LYS A 344 -35.37 -24.82 -14.12
C LYS A 344 -34.39 -23.98 -13.30
N VAL A 345 -34.45 -22.66 -13.45
CA VAL A 345 -33.58 -21.74 -12.70
C VAL A 345 -34.44 -21.01 -11.66
N ILE A 346 -34.14 -21.27 -10.39
CA ILE A 346 -34.76 -20.61 -9.23
C ILE A 346 -33.83 -19.46 -8.84
N VAL A 347 -34.32 -18.23 -8.94
CA VAL A 347 -33.54 -17.04 -8.62
C VAL A 347 -33.98 -16.49 -7.27
N VAL A 348 -33.03 -16.19 -6.39
CA VAL A 348 -33.27 -15.71 -5.01
C VAL A 348 -32.65 -14.33 -4.83
N LYS A 349 -33.35 -13.40 -4.17
CA LYS A 349 -32.82 -12.11 -3.70
C LYS A 349 -33.56 -11.62 -2.46
N ALA A 350 -33.01 -10.59 -1.80
CA ALA A 350 -33.75 -9.87 -0.77
C ALA A 350 -34.95 -9.08 -1.35
N LYS A 351 -35.86 -8.66 -0.47
CA LYS A 351 -37.08 -7.94 -0.83
C LYS A 351 -36.81 -6.44 -1.04
N GLY A 352 -36.99 -5.98 -2.27
CA GLY A 352 -36.72 -4.61 -2.70
C GLY A 352 -37.96 -3.72 -2.81
N PRO A 353 -37.82 -2.41 -3.08
CA PRO A 353 -36.57 -1.65 -3.30
C PRO A 353 -36.02 -0.98 -2.02
N GLY A 354 -36.38 -1.49 -0.84
CA GLY A 354 -35.86 -0.98 0.44
C GLY A 354 -34.44 -1.46 0.71
N ALA A 355 -33.73 -0.78 1.61
CA ALA A 355 -32.41 -1.21 2.07
C ALA A 355 -32.50 -2.47 2.95
N THR A 356 -32.78 -3.63 2.34
CA THR A 356 -32.92 -4.93 3.02
C THR A 356 -31.87 -5.91 2.50
N VAL A 357 -31.41 -6.79 3.39
CA VAL A 357 -30.44 -7.87 3.08
C VAL A 357 -31.10 -9.26 3.15
N GLY A 358 -32.22 -9.38 3.87
CA GLY A 358 -32.97 -10.63 4.01
C GLY A 358 -32.20 -11.75 4.74
N LYS A 359 -32.65 -12.98 4.53
CA LYS A 359 -32.07 -14.24 5.02
C LYS A 359 -31.87 -15.22 3.85
N PRO A 360 -30.96 -14.89 2.91
CA PRO A 360 -30.75 -15.66 1.70
C PRO A 360 -30.29 -17.10 1.99
N GLY A 361 -29.52 -17.33 3.05
CA GLY A 361 -29.03 -18.66 3.38
C GLY A 361 -30.15 -19.58 3.83
N LYS A 362 -31.04 -19.11 4.71
CA LYS A 362 -32.24 -19.87 5.11
C LYS A 362 -33.22 -20.06 3.95
N ALA A 363 -33.37 -19.07 3.07
CA ALA A 363 -34.19 -19.20 1.87
C ALA A 363 -33.67 -20.28 0.91
N ILE A 364 -32.36 -20.30 0.64
CA ILE A 364 -31.72 -21.34 -0.19
C ILE A 364 -31.92 -22.71 0.45
N ALA A 365 -31.70 -22.84 1.76
CA ALA A 365 -31.91 -24.10 2.48
C ALA A 365 -33.34 -24.63 2.32
N LYS A 366 -34.35 -23.77 2.51
CA LYS A 366 -35.76 -24.12 2.28
C LYS A 366 -36.02 -24.55 0.84
N LEU A 367 -35.49 -23.84 -0.15
CA LEU A 367 -35.69 -24.16 -1.57
C LEU A 367 -35.07 -25.50 -1.96
N VAL A 368 -33.88 -25.83 -1.43
CA VAL A 368 -33.27 -27.15 -1.65
C VAL A 368 -34.15 -28.25 -1.05
N GLU A 369 -34.66 -28.06 0.17
CA GLU A 369 -35.54 -29.04 0.82
C GLU A 369 -36.88 -29.20 0.12
N MET A 370 -37.51 -28.11 -0.33
CA MET A 370 -38.75 -28.13 -1.12
C MET A 370 -38.59 -28.90 -2.43
N ASN A 371 -37.41 -28.84 -3.05
CA ASN A 371 -37.09 -29.61 -4.25
C ASN A 371 -36.53 -31.01 -3.93
N SER A 372 -36.72 -31.51 -2.70
CA SER A 372 -36.29 -32.84 -2.24
C SER A 372 -34.79 -33.09 -2.44
N GLY A 373 -33.96 -32.05 -2.35
CA GLY A 373 -32.52 -32.12 -2.57
C GLY A 373 -32.09 -32.31 -4.03
N LYS A 374 -33.00 -32.21 -5.01
CA LYS A 374 -32.71 -32.40 -6.45
C LYS A 374 -32.16 -31.15 -7.13
N VAL A 375 -31.41 -30.33 -6.40
CA VAL A 375 -30.75 -29.14 -6.94
C VAL A 375 -29.36 -29.56 -7.42
N SER A 376 -29.03 -29.29 -8.68
CA SER A 376 -27.77 -29.74 -9.29
C SER A 376 -26.64 -28.72 -9.14
N LEU A 377 -26.96 -27.46 -8.86
CA LEU A 377 -25.99 -26.37 -8.73
C LEU A 377 -26.58 -25.20 -7.93
N ILE A 378 -25.76 -24.60 -7.06
CA ILE A 378 -26.05 -23.30 -6.41
C ILE A 378 -24.99 -22.30 -6.87
N ILE A 379 -25.42 -21.13 -7.35
CA ILE A 379 -24.55 -20.02 -7.72
C ILE A 379 -24.89 -18.81 -6.83
N THR A 380 -23.94 -18.34 -6.03
CA THR A 380 -24.06 -17.09 -5.26
C THR A 380 -23.37 -15.95 -5.99
N ILE A 381 -24.04 -14.81 -6.09
CA ILE A 381 -23.55 -13.60 -6.75
C ILE A 381 -23.53 -12.49 -5.71
N ASP A 382 -22.34 -12.03 -5.34
CA ASP A 382 -22.17 -11.04 -4.27
C ASP A 382 -21.19 -9.94 -4.67
N ALA A 383 -21.27 -8.82 -3.98
CA ALA A 383 -20.31 -7.75 -4.12
C ALA A 383 -19.13 -7.97 -3.15
N ALA A 384 -17.89 -7.83 -3.62
CA ALA A 384 -16.72 -8.09 -2.79
C ALA A 384 -15.71 -6.94 -2.83
N LEU A 385 -15.01 -6.73 -1.72
CA LEU A 385 -13.98 -5.71 -1.64
C LEU A 385 -12.86 -5.95 -2.66
N LYS A 386 -12.52 -4.90 -3.41
CA LYS A 386 -11.39 -4.87 -4.34
C LYS A 386 -10.09 -4.69 -3.57
N LEU A 387 -9.01 -5.27 -4.10
CA LEU A 387 -7.66 -4.82 -3.75
C LEU A 387 -7.33 -3.52 -4.49
N GLU A 388 -6.38 -2.74 -4.00
CA GLU A 388 -6.06 -1.44 -4.62
C GLU A 388 -5.55 -1.53 -6.07
N GLY A 389 -4.99 -2.68 -6.46
CA GLY A 389 -4.60 -2.96 -7.84
C GLY A 389 -5.73 -3.46 -8.75
N GLU A 390 -6.91 -3.79 -8.21
CA GLU A 390 -8.04 -4.31 -8.97
C GLU A 390 -8.94 -3.19 -9.49
N LYS A 391 -9.56 -3.42 -10.65
CA LYS A 391 -10.53 -2.48 -11.23
C LYS A 391 -11.90 -2.65 -10.59
N VAL A 392 -12.57 -1.53 -10.33
CA VAL A 392 -13.99 -1.51 -9.93
C VAL A 392 -14.83 -2.15 -11.04
N GLY A 393 -15.82 -2.97 -10.65
CA GLY A 393 -16.68 -3.71 -11.58
C GLY A 393 -16.01 -4.92 -12.25
N SER A 394 -14.76 -5.25 -11.89
CA SER A 394 -14.15 -6.49 -12.35
C SER A 394 -14.82 -7.70 -11.68
N VAL A 395 -14.94 -8.79 -12.44
CA VAL A 395 -15.67 -9.99 -12.02
C VAL A 395 -14.68 -11.12 -11.80
N ALA A 396 -14.78 -11.80 -10.65
CA ALA A 396 -14.04 -13.01 -10.36
C ALA A 396 -14.99 -14.17 -10.04
N GLU A 397 -14.54 -15.39 -10.32
CA GLU A 397 -15.31 -16.62 -10.14
C GLU A 397 -14.57 -17.53 -9.14
N GLY A 398 -15.31 -18.26 -8.32
CA GLY A 398 -14.76 -19.14 -7.29
C GLY A 398 -15.74 -20.22 -6.86
N VAL A 399 -15.40 -20.91 -5.78
CA VAL A 399 -16.19 -21.99 -5.16
C VAL A 399 -16.47 -21.62 -3.70
N GLY A 400 -17.69 -21.88 -3.23
CA GLY A 400 -18.16 -21.55 -1.88
C GLY A 400 -19.28 -20.51 -1.87
N ALA A 401 -19.84 -20.24 -0.68
CA ALA A 401 -20.89 -19.24 -0.52
C ALA A 401 -20.25 -17.84 -0.43
N ALA A 402 -20.43 -17.03 -1.46
CA ALA A 402 -20.09 -15.61 -1.43
C ALA A 402 -21.25 -14.84 -0.78
N ILE A 403 -21.04 -14.42 0.47
CA ILE A 403 -22.00 -13.62 1.24
C ILE A 403 -21.26 -12.78 2.30
N GLY A 404 -21.56 -11.49 2.37
CA GLY A 404 -21.13 -10.57 3.43
C GLY A 404 -21.91 -10.73 4.75
N ASP A 405 -21.93 -11.93 5.33
CA ASP A 405 -22.67 -12.23 6.57
C ASP A 405 -21.73 -12.52 7.77
N PRO A 406 -22.11 -12.13 9.00
CA PRO A 406 -21.40 -12.48 10.24
C PRO A 406 -21.27 -13.98 10.54
N GLY A 407 -21.87 -14.89 9.75
CA GLY A 407 -21.64 -16.33 9.81
C GLY A 407 -22.87 -17.22 9.63
N PRO A 408 -24.03 -16.94 10.28
CA PRO A 408 -25.18 -17.84 10.27
C PRO A 408 -25.77 -18.16 8.89
N GLU A 409 -25.91 -17.16 8.01
CA GLU A 409 -26.47 -17.35 6.69
C GLU A 409 -25.49 -18.07 5.76
N LYS A 410 -24.19 -17.76 5.87
CA LYS A 410 -23.14 -18.49 5.16
C LYS A 410 -23.15 -19.97 5.54
N TYR A 411 -23.20 -20.25 6.84
CA TYR A 411 -23.28 -21.60 7.37
C TYR A 411 -24.51 -22.36 6.86
N ALA A 412 -25.68 -21.72 6.80
CA ALA A 412 -26.90 -22.35 6.30
C ALA A 412 -26.76 -22.83 4.84
N ILE A 413 -26.08 -22.07 3.98
CA ILE A 413 -25.81 -22.44 2.58
C ILE A 413 -24.81 -23.60 2.51
N GLU A 414 -23.71 -23.51 3.25
CA GLU A 414 -22.65 -24.54 3.24
C GLU A 414 -23.14 -25.86 3.81
N GLU A 415 -23.94 -25.83 4.86
CA GLU A 415 -24.53 -27.01 5.50
C GLU A 415 -25.49 -27.73 4.53
N VAL A 416 -26.41 -27.00 3.88
CA VAL A 416 -27.36 -27.62 2.95
C VAL A 416 -26.68 -28.12 1.69
N ALA A 417 -25.71 -27.37 1.15
CA ALA A 417 -24.94 -27.80 -0.01
C ALA A 417 -24.13 -29.07 0.29
N THR A 418 -23.51 -29.15 1.47
CA THR A 418 -22.75 -30.32 1.92
C THR A 418 -23.64 -31.53 2.14
N LYS A 419 -24.78 -31.36 2.82
CA LYS A 419 -25.76 -32.42 3.11
C LYS A 419 -26.25 -33.12 1.84
N TYR A 420 -26.54 -32.36 0.79
CA TYR A 420 -27.05 -32.89 -0.49
C TYR A 420 -25.97 -33.03 -1.58
N LYS A 421 -24.70 -32.75 -1.27
CA LYS A 421 -23.56 -32.80 -2.20
C LYS A 421 -23.74 -31.92 -3.45
N ILE A 422 -24.30 -30.73 -3.25
CA ILE A 422 -24.58 -29.77 -4.32
C ILE A 422 -23.32 -28.92 -4.56
N PRO A 423 -22.84 -28.80 -5.81
CA PRO A 423 -21.79 -27.85 -6.16
C PRO A 423 -22.20 -26.41 -5.82
N LEU A 424 -21.27 -25.66 -5.25
CA LEU A 424 -21.49 -24.30 -4.78
C LEU A 424 -20.49 -23.35 -5.43
N ASP A 425 -20.97 -22.58 -6.39
CA ASP A 425 -20.18 -21.63 -7.17
C ASP A 425 -20.41 -20.19 -6.70
N ALA A 426 -19.34 -19.39 -6.74
CA ALA A 426 -19.37 -17.99 -6.41
C ALA A 426 -19.00 -17.12 -7.62
N ILE A 427 -19.71 -16.02 -7.78
CA ILE A 427 -19.31 -14.91 -8.64
C ILE A 427 -19.27 -13.66 -7.79
N ILE A 428 -18.12 -13.00 -7.77
CA ILE A 428 -17.94 -11.76 -7.01
C ILE A 428 -17.67 -10.57 -7.93
N ILE A 429 -18.30 -9.44 -7.65
CA ILE A 429 -18.08 -8.18 -8.34
C ILE A 429 -17.25 -7.27 -7.45
N LYS A 430 -16.08 -6.85 -7.93
CA LYS A 430 -15.10 -6.10 -7.16
C LYS A 430 -15.48 -4.63 -7.02
N GLN A 431 -15.55 -4.14 -5.78
CA GLN A 431 -15.90 -2.75 -5.45
C GLN A 431 -15.07 -2.23 -4.26
N SER A 432 -14.90 -0.91 -4.12
CA SER A 432 -14.31 -0.36 -2.89
C SER A 432 -15.32 -0.37 -1.73
N GLU A 433 -14.84 -0.19 -0.50
CA GLU A 433 -15.72 -0.02 0.67
C GLU A 433 -16.66 1.18 0.48
N GLU A 434 -16.17 2.26 -0.12
CA GLU A 434 -17.00 3.40 -0.50
C GLU A 434 -18.11 3.00 -1.48
N ASP A 435 -17.74 2.29 -2.54
CA ASP A 435 -18.67 1.93 -3.60
C ASP A 435 -19.77 0.99 -3.09
N ALA A 436 -19.44 0.11 -2.14
CA ALA A 436 -20.38 -0.85 -1.57
C ALA A 436 -21.59 -0.18 -0.91
N ILE A 437 -21.36 0.85 -0.10
CA ILE A 437 -22.40 1.49 0.73
C ILE A 437 -22.83 2.87 0.25
N THR A 438 -22.38 3.29 -0.94
CA THR A 438 -22.80 4.55 -1.57
C THR A 438 -23.39 4.29 -2.96
N ALA A 439 -23.92 5.35 -3.60
CA ALA A 439 -24.59 5.27 -4.88
C ALA A 439 -23.76 4.49 -5.92
N MET A 440 -24.40 3.52 -6.57
CA MET A 440 -23.76 2.59 -7.48
C MET A 440 -23.05 3.32 -8.61
N LYS A 441 -21.76 3.05 -8.76
CA LYS A 441 -20.96 3.56 -9.88
C LYS A 441 -21.38 2.92 -11.20
N LYS A 442 -21.23 3.68 -12.28
CA LYS A 442 -21.56 3.23 -13.63
C LYS A 442 -20.79 1.96 -14.01
N GLU A 443 -19.52 1.88 -13.63
CA GLU A 443 -18.65 0.72 -13.88
C GLU A 443 -19.18 -0.57 -13.24
N ILE A 444 -19.86 -0.47 -12.09
CA ILE A 444 -20.51 -1.61 -11.42
C ILE A 444 -21.78 -2.00 -12.18
N ALA A 445 -22.62 -1.03 -12.54
CA ALA A 445 -23.84 -1.28 -13.30
C ALA A 445 -23.56 -1.87 -14.70
N ASP A 446 -22.54 -1.37 -15.40
CA ASP A 446 -22.11 -1.84 -16.72
C ASP A 446 -21.56 -3.28 -16.69
N SER A 447 -21.25 -3.81 -15.50
CA SER A 447 -20.79 -5.20 -15.33
C SER A 447 -21.94 -6.23 -15.41
N VAL A 448 -23.20 -5.82 -15.19
CA VAL A 448 -24.36 -6.73 -15.09
C VAL A 448 -24.50 -7.69 -16.27
N PRO A 449 -24.46 -7.25 -17.55
CA PRO A 449 -24.59 -8.16 -18.68
C PRO A 449 -23.45 -9.20 -18.72
N SER A 450 -22.24 -8.77 -18.34
CA SER A 450 -21.06 -9.64 -18.29
C SER A 450 -21.17 -10.69 -17.18
N VAL A 451 -21.82 -10.37 -16.07
CA VAL A 451 -22.09 -11.34 -14.98
C VAL A 451 -23.19 -12.32 -15.39
N VAL A 452 -24.29 -11.83 -15.99
CA VAL A 452 -25.39 -12.67 -16.49
C VAL A 452 -24.89 -13.73 -17.47
N GLU A 453 -24.02 -13.35 -18.41
CA GLU A 453 -23.46 -14.31 -19.37
C GLU A 453 -22.55 -15.36 -18.70
N ARG A 454 -21.80 -14.99 -17.65
CA ARG A 454 -21.01 -15.96 -16.87
C ARG A 454 -21.90 -16.94 -16.11
N VAL A 455 -22.99 -16.46 -15.52
CA VAL A 455 -23.99 -17.31 -14.85
C VAL A 455 -24.56 -18.33 -15.84
N LYS A 456 -25.03 -17.86 -17.00
CA LYS A 456 -25.55 -18.76 -18.05
C LYS A 456 -24.53 -19.79 -18.48
N ARG A 457 -23.28 -19.38 -18.72
CA ARG A 457 -22.19 -20.28 -19.09
C ARG A 457 -21.96 -21.38 -18.03
N LYS A 458 -21.87 -21.01 -16.74
CA LYS A 458 -21.71 -21.98 -15.65
C LYS A 458 -22.86 -22.98 -15.57
N ILE A 459 -24.10 -22.49 -15.73
CA ILE A 459 -25.28 -23.36 -15.75
C ILE A 459 -25.16 -24.38 -16.89
N LEU A 460 -24.81 -23.94 -18.09
CA LEU A 460 -24.69 -24.81 -19.26
C LEU A 460 -23.54 -25.82 -19.16
N GLU A 461 -22.41 -25.43 -18.57
CA GLU A 461 -21.22 -26.29 -18.43
C GLU A 461 -21.38 -27.36 -17.34
N GLN A 462 -22.14 -27.08 -16.29
CA GLN A 462 -22.20 -27.93 -15.09
C GLN A 462 -23.51 -28.69 -14.91
N THR A 463 -24.52 -28.44 -15.74
CA THR A 463 -25.86 -29.06 -15.58
C THR A 463 -26.44 -29.54 -16.90
N SER A 464 -27.38 -30.47 -16.84
CA SER A 464 -28.08 -31.06 -17.98
C SER A 464 -29.53 -30.54 -18.09
N PRO A 465 -30.15 -30.58 -19.29
CA PRO A 465 -31.58 -30.28 -19.43
C PRO A 465 -32.43 -31.11 -18.47
N GLY A 466 -33.39 -30.48 -17.79
CA GLY A 466 -34.21 -31.08 -16.73
C GLY A 466 -33.69 -30.83 -15.31
N ASP A 467 -32.46 -30.35 -15.15
CA ASP A 467 -31.89 -30.03 -13.84
C ASP A 467 -32.49 -28.74 -13.23
N ILE A 468 -32.41 -28.66 -11.89
CA ILE A 468 -32.80 -27.50 -11.11
C ILE A 468 -31.55 -26.78 -10.61
N VAL A 469 -31.47 -25.48 -10.85
CA VAL A 469 -30.37 -24.62 -10.41
C VAL A 469 -30.91 -23.50 -9.53
N ILE A 470 -30.19 -23.18 -8.45
CA ILE A 470 -30.47 -22.00 -7.65
C ILE A 470 -29.42 -20.93 -7.96
N VAL A 471 -29.86 -19.71 -8.29
CA VAL A 471 -29.01 -18.53 -8.45
C VAL A 471 -29.41 -17.48 -7.42
N ALA A 472 -28.53 -17.15 -6.50
CA ALA A 472 -28.79 -16.19 -5.44
C ALA A 472 -28.05 -14.88 -5.69
N GLY A 473 -28.79 -13.79 -5.92
CA GLY A 473 -28.27 -12.43 -5.89
C GLY A 473 -28.23 -11.93 -4.45
N ILE A 474 -27.04 -11.91 -3.88
CA ILE A 474 -26.78 -11.54 -2.48
C ILE A 474 -26.35 -10.09 -2.42
N GLY A 475 -26.84 -9.38 -1.39
CA GLY A 475 -26.57 -7.97 -1.16
C GLY A 475 -27.83 -7.17 -0.85
N ASN A 476 -27.62 -5.90 -0.52
CA ASN A 476 -28.67 -4.96 -0.16
C ASN A 476 -29.55 -4.56 -1.36
N THR A 477 -30.87 -4.50 -1.21
CA THR A 477 -31.81 -4.17 -2.30
C THR A 477 -32.23 -2.71 -2.41
N SER A 478 -31.51 -1.78 -1.78
CA SER A 478 -31.80 -0.35 -1.89
C SER A 478 -31.87 0.07 -3.35
N GLY A 479 -32.99 0.67 -3.77
CA GLY A 479 -33.19 1.13 -5.15
C GLY A 479 -33.35 0.02 -6.21
N VAL A 480 -33.36 -1.26 -5.83
CA VAL A 480 -33.55 -2.41 -6.74
C VAL A 480 -34.82 -3.17 -6.36
N PRO A 481 -35.86 -3.21 -7.22
CA PRO A 481 -37.16 -3.81 -6.88
C PRO A 481 -37.10 -5.32 -6.66
#